data_AF-A0A7X1M9J0-F1
#
_entry.id   AF-A0A7X1M9J0-F1
#
_cell.length_a   1.000
_cell.length_b   1.000
_cell.length_c   1.000
_cell.angle_alpha   90.00
_cell.angle_beta   90.00
_cell.angle_gamma   90.00
#
_symmetry.space_group_name_H-M   'P 1'
#
loop_
_entity.id
_entity.type
_entity.pdbx_description
1 polymer ?
#
loop_
_entity_poly.entity_id
_entity_poly.type
_entity_poly.pdbx_seq_one_letter_code
_entity_poly.pdbx_strand_id
1 'polypeptide(L)'
;MRLDVSTTGRGPMFDGRAQRALNAYVDHLERRLAEEGLDILRGEMHRVFRNPTGYYESRCKVVDGNKITDSRVVYGPWLAGIGSRNYPVTKFKGYDHWTVTRDKLNRRKQGIGERLLRRYTGRM
;
A
#
# COMPACT_ATOMS: atom_id res chain seq x y z
N MET A 1 -30.24 -49.57 -5.33
CA MET A 1 -29.62 -48.88 -6.47
C MET A 1 -28.61 -47.87 -5.93
N ARG A 2 -27.32 -48.02 -6.24
CA ARG A 2 -26.29 -47.04 -5.88
C ARG A 2 -25.88 -46.33 -7.17
N LEU A 3 -26.04 -45.01 -7.19
CA LEU A 3 -25.52 -44.18 -8.27
C LEU A 3 -24.04 -43.95 -8.00
N ASP A 4 -23.20 -44.31 -8.96
CA ASP A 4 -21.79 -43.94 -8.98
C ASP A 4 -21.66 -42.74 -9.92
N VAL A 5 -21.21 -41.61 -9.38
CA VAL A 5 -21.08 -40.35 -10.11
C VAL A 5 -19.65 -39.88 -9.98
N SER A 6 -18.95 -39.78 -11.12
CA SER A 6 -17.66 -39.11 -11.19
C SER A 6 -17.76 -37.86 -12.06
N THR A 7 -17.12 -36.77 -11.62
CA THR A 7 -17.08 -35.51 -12.35
C THR A 7 -15.63 -35.11 -12.55
N THR A 8 -15.25 -34.71 -13.75
CA THR A 8 -13.90 -34.16 -14.04
C THR A 8 -14.03 -32.72 -14.51
N GLY A 9 -13.45 -31.79 -13.75
CA GLY A 9 -13.34 -30.39 -14.13
C GLY A 9 -12.00 -30.12 -14.80
N ARG A 10 -12.01 -29.53 -16.00
CA ARG A 10 -10.81 -29.05 -16.70
C ARG A 10 -10.88 -27.54 -16.87
N GLY A 11 -9.74 -26.88 -16.75
CA GLY A 11 -9.62 -25.43 -16.92
C GLY A 11 -9.15 -24.72 -15.64
N PRO A 12 -8.78 -23.44 -15.73
CA PRO A 12 -8.03 -22.75 -14.68
C PRO A 12 -8.70 -22.68 -13.31
N MET A 13 -10.04 -22.65 -13.29
CA MET A 13 -10.84 -22.69 -12.07
C MET A 13 -10.81 -24.06 -11.36
N PHE A 14 -10.49 -25.13 -12.09
CA PHE A 14 -10.56 -26.51 -11.61
C PHE A 14 -9.18 -27.18 -11.44
N ASP A 15 -8.14 -26.62 -12.07
CA ASP A 15 -6.75 -27.14 -12.03
C ASP A 15 -5.77 -26.26 -11.21
N GLY A 16 -6.31 -25.26 -10.51
CA GLY A 16 -5.56 -24.38 -9.61
C GLY A 16 -4.76 -23.27 -10.32
N ARG A 17 -4.79 -23.16 -11.66
CA ARG A 17 -4.14 -22.03 -12.35
C ARG A 17 -4.74 -20.68 -11.94
N ALA A 18 -6.06 -20.59 -11.79
CA ALA A 18 -6.72 -19.36 -11.38
C ALA A 18 -6.27 -18.91 -9.99
N GLN A 19 -6.21 -19.84 -9.02
CA GLN A 19 -5.73 -19.54 -7.67
C GLN A 19 -4.26 -19.08 -7.67
N ARG A 20 -3.39 -19.77 -8.40
CA ARG A 20 -1.98 -19.35 -8.55
C ARG A 20 -1.87 -17.95 -9.17
N ALA A 21 -2.66 -17.66 -10.20
CA ALA A 21 -2.68 -16.35 -10.85
C ALA A 21 -3.19 -15.25 -9.91
N LEU A 22 -4.21 -15.52 -9.11
CA LEU A 22 -4.75 -14.57 -8.12
C LEU A 22 -3.77 -14.30 -6.98
N ASN A 23 -3.11 -15.32 -6.44
CA ASN A 23 -2.08 -15.12 -5.41
C ASN A 23 -0.93 -14.26 -5.95
N ALA A 24 -0.44 -14.59 -7.16
CA ALA A 24 0.60 -13.80 -7.82
C ALA A 24 0.14 -12.37 -8.16
N TYR A 25 -1.15 -12.15 -8.38
CA TYR A 25 -1.73 -10.82 -8.54
C TYR A 25 -1.72 -10.05 -7.21
N VAL A 26 -2.11 -10.67 -6.10
CA VAL A 26 -2.12 -10.05 -4.76
C VAL A 26 -0.71 -9.65 -4.36
N ASP A 27 0.27 -10.56 -4.45
CA ASP A 27 1.66 -10.28 -4.10
C ASP A 27 2.22 -9.10 -4.89
N HIS A 28 1.89 -9.05 -6.19
CA HIS A 28 2.31 -7.96 -7.06
C HIS A 28 1.57 -6.67 -6.74
N LEU A 29 0.27 -6.72 -6.43
CA LEU A 29 -0.50 -5.55 -6.06
C LEU A 29 0.03 -4.92 -4.77
N GLU A 30 0.27 -5.72 -3.73
CA GLU A 30 0.81 -5.25 -2.46
C GLU A 30 2.13 -4.51 -2.66
N ARG A 31 3.04 -5.11 -3.45
CA ARG A 31 4.32 -4.49 -3.80
C ARG A 31 4.15 -3.17 -4.54
N ARG A 32 3.27 -3.12 -5.53
CA ARG A 32 3.02 -1.90 -6.30
C ARG A 32 2.40 -0.80 -5.44
N LEU A 33 1.53 -1.14 -4.51
CA LEU A 33 0.92 -0.17 -3.58
C LEU A 33 1.95 0.35 -2.57
N ALA A 34 2.86 -0.49 -2.08
CA ALA A 34 3.93 -0.05 -1.19
C ALA A 34 4.93 0.87 -1.90
N GLU A 35 5.30 0.55 -3.14
CA GLU A 35 6.17 1.38 -3.99
C GLU A 35 5.49 2.74 -4.30
N GLU A 36 4.24 2.73 -4.78
CA GLU A 36 3.47 3.96 -5.03
C GLU A 36 3.29 4.80 -3.75
N GLY A 37 3.01 4.14 -2.63
CA GLY A 37 2.88 4.81 -1.33
C GLY A 37 4.18 5.48 -0.91
N LEU A 38 5.33 4.87 -1.17
CA LEU A 38 6.64 5.46 -0.87
C LEU A 38 6.92 6.69 -1.75
N ASP A 39 6.56 6.65 -3.03
CA ASP A 39 6.73 7.81 -3.92
C ASP A 39 5.83 8.98 -3.51
N ILE A 40 4.57 8.70 -3.14
CA ILE A 40 3.68 9.70 -2.58
C ILE A 40 4.26 10.28 -1.28
N LEU A 41 4.75 9.41 -0.38
CA LEU A 41 5.34 9.81 0.89
C LEU A 41 6.51 10.78 0.69
N ARG A 42 7.43 10.46 -0.21
CA ARG A 42 8.58 11.33 -0.53
C ARG A 42 8.14 12.71 -0.99
N GLY A 43 7.15 12.78 -1.89
CA GLY A 43 6.56 14.05 -2.31
C GLY A 43 5.90 14.83 -1.16
N GLU A 44 5.21 14.13 -0.25
CA GLU A 44 4.63 14.76 0.94
C GLU A 44 5.70 15.23 1.94
N MET A 45 6.82 14.51 2.09
CA MET A 45 7.95 14.91 2.93
C MET A 45 8.56 16.22 2.43
N HIS A 46 8.72 16.39 1.12
CA HIS A 46 9.19 17.66 0.53
C HIS A 46 8.21 18.81 0.75
N ARG A 47 6.90 18.52 0.84
CA ARG A 47 5.88 19.54 1.16
C ARG A 47 5.96 19.99 2.61
N VAL A 48 6.18 19.07 3.56
CA VAL A 48 6.09 19.39 5.00
C VAL A 48 7.41 19.76 5.65
N PHE A 49 8.54 19.27 5.11
CA PHE A 49 9.85 19.56 5.67
C PHE A 49 10.34 20.92 5.21
N ARG A 50 10.61 21.81 6.18
CA ARG A 50 11.09 23.16 5.89
C ARG A 50 12.44 23.17 5.17
N ASN A 51 13.36 22.29 5.59
CA ASN A 51 14.71 22.15 5.04
C ASN A 51 15.00 20.65 4.80
N PRO A 52 14.51 20.06 3.69
CA PRO A 52 14.70 18.64 3.43
C PRO A 52 16.17 18.36 3.08
N THR A 53 16.90 17.69 3.98
CA THR A 53 18.30 17.26 3.76
C THR A 53 18.41 15.86 3.15
N GLY A 54 17.28 15.21 2.87
CA GLY A 54 17.22 13.81 2.44
C GLY A 54 17.46 12.77 3.54
N TYR A 55 17.91 13.17 4.73
CA TYR A 55 18.23 12.23 5.82
C TYR A 55 17.05 11.34 6.24
N TYR A 56 15.89 11.93 6.53
CA TYR A 56 14.69 11.18 6.87
C TYR A 56 14.08 10.47 5.66
N GLU A 57 14.10 11.13 4.49
CA GLU A 57 13.56 10.54 3.25
C GLU A 57 14.28 9.25 2.86
N SER A 58 15.60 9.22 2.97
CA SER A 58 16.42 8.04 2.68
C SER A 58 16.19 6.87 3.63
N ARG A 59 15.56 7.11 4.79
CA ARG A 59 15.20 6.08 5.78
C ARG A 59 13.82 5.48 5.53
N CYS A 60 12.97 6.19 4.80
CA CYS A 60 11.69 5.68 4.34
C CYS A 60 11.90 4.60 3.27
N LYS A 61 11.51 3.37 3.60
CA LYS A 61 11.65 2.23 2.68
C LYS A 61 10.50 1.25 2.80
N VAL A 62 10.26 0.53 1.71
CA VAL A 62 9.38 -0.65 1.71
C VAL A 62 10.09 -1.80 2.42
N VAL A 63 9.38 -2.46 3.33
CA VAL A 63 9.78 -3.69 4.02
C VAL A 63 8.71 -4.74 3.78
N ASP A 64 9.14 -6.01 3.70
CA ASP A 64 8.28 -7.18 3.50
C ASP A 64 7.40 -7.11 2.23
N GLY A 65 7.71 -6.19 1.32
CA GLY A 65 6.96 -5.96 0.08
C GLY A 65 5.68 -5.15 0.23
N ASN A 66 5.13 -4.97 1.43
CA ASN A 66 3.78 -4.39 1.60
C ASN A 66 3.68 -3.27 2.64
N LYS A 67 4.77 -2.93 3.31
CA LYS A 67 4.79 -1.95 4.40
C LYS A 67 5.86 -0.89 4.16
N ILE A 68 5.54 0.36 4.48
CA ILE A 68 6.52 1.47 4.48
C ILE A 68 6.90 1.76 5.93
N THR A 69 8.19 2.00 6.18
CA THR A 69 8.72 2.36 7.49
C THR A 69 9.75 3.49 7.39
N ASP A 70 9.79 4.35 8.40
CA ASP A 70 10.83 5.37 8.62
C ASP A 70 11.70 4.91 9.81
N SER A 71 12.53 3.89 9.61
CA SER A 71 13.48 3.39 10.63
C SER A 71 12.91 3.20 12.05
N ARG A 72 11.66 2.71 12.16
CA ARG A 72 10.93 2.49 13.45
C ARG A 72 10.54 3.75 14.22
N VAL A 73 10.54 4.92 13.58
CA VAL A 73 9.98 6.15 14.16
C VAL A 73 8.47 5.98 14.34
N VAL A 74 7.98 6.23 15.56
CA VAL A 74 6.55 6.21 15.89
C VAL A 74 6.01 7.64 15.87
N TYR A 75 5.11 7.91 14.94
CA TYR A 75 4.43 9.20 14.82
C TYR A 75 3.25 9.25 15.80
N GLY A 76 3.54 9.58 17.06
CA GLY A 76 2.50 9.84 18.05
C GLY A 76 1.63 11.06 17.69
N PRO A 77 0.48 11.26 18.36
CA PRO A 77 -0.52 12.27 17.97
C PRO A 77 0.05 13.69 17.78
N TRP A 78 1.01 14.10 18.61
CA TRP A 78 1.66 15.41 18.50
C TRP A 78 2.53 15.56 17.25
N LEU A 79 3.33 14.53 16.92
CA LEU A 79 4.16 14.52 15.71
C LEU A 79 3.31 14.41 14.46
N ALA A 80 2.18 13.69 14.51
CA ALA A 80 1.23 13.57 13.41
C ALA A 80 0.31 14.80 13.25
N GLY A 81 0.32 15.74 14.19
CA GLY A 81 -0.49 16.96 14.14
C GLY A 81 -1.97 16.77 14.50
N ILE A 82 -2.34 15.64 15.08
CA ILE A 82 -3.72 15.29 15.46
C ILE A 82 -3.97 15.32 16.97
N GLY A 83 -2.96 15.67 17.77
CA GLY A 83 -3.05 15.70 19.23
C GLY A 83 -3.64 17.00 19.76
N SER A 84 -4.24 16.95 20.95
CA SER A 84 -4.71 18.15 21.68
C SER A 84 -3.62 19.20 21.89
N ARG A 85 -2.35 18.75 21.97
CA ARG A 85 -1.15 19.61 22.05
C ARG A 85 -0.88 20.44 20.79
N ASN A 86 -1.64 20.27 19.70
CA ASN A 86 -1.53 21.07 18.47
C ASN A 86 -2.63 22.16 18.37
N TYR A 87 -3.51 22.28 19.36
CA TYR A 87 -4.64 23.24 19.40
C TYR A 87 -4.50 24.24 20.56
N PRO A 88 -5.05 25.49 20.49
CA PRO A 88 -5.69 26.14 19.33
C PRO A 88 -4.70 26.77 18.34
N VAL A 89 -3.50 27.13 18.80
CA VAL A 89 -2.41 27.66 17.97
C VAL A 89 -1.10 27.17 18.55
N THR A 90 -0.30 26.49 17.72
CA THR A 90 1.04 26.06 18.10
C THR A 90 2.06 26.43 17.03
N LYS A 91 3.30 26.66 17.46
CA LYS A 91 4.43 26.88 16.54
C LYS A 91 4.72 25.65 15.67
N PHE A 92 4.28 24.47 16.10
CA PHE A 92 4.46 23.20 15.38
C PHE A 92 3.12 22.50 15.17
N LYS A 93 2.64 22.52 13.92
CA LYS A 93 1.36 21.92 13.50
C LYS A 93 1.42 20.39 13.36
N GLY A 94 2.60 19.78 13.50
CA GLY A 94 2.80 18.35 13.19
C GLY A 94 3.15 18.11 11.72
N TYR A 95 3.40 16.84 11.42
CA TYR A 95 3.71 16.31 10.10
C TYR A 95 2.58 15.39 9.64
N ASP A 96 1.69 15.93 8.82
CA ASP A 96 0.50 15.23 8.30
C ASP A 96 0.80 14.32 7.10
N HIS A 97 2.05 14.24 6.65
CA HIS A 97 2.44 13.55 5.42
C HIS A 97 2.03 12.07 5.40
N TRP A 98 2.04 11.36 6.54
CA TRP A 98 1.57 9.97 6.62
C TRP A 98 0.07 9.86 6.37
N THR A 99 -0.72 10.76 6.97
CA THR A 99 -2.17 10.81 6.80
C THR A 99 -2.52 11.13 5.35
N VAL A 100 -1.89 12.17 4.78
CA VAL A 100 -2.11 12.56 3.39
C VAL A 100 -1.67 11.46 2.41
N THR A 101 -0.54 10.80 2.69
CA THR A 101 -0.06 9.66 1.88
C THR A 101 -1.07 8.52 1.87
N ARG A 102 -1.54 8.10 3.05
CA ARG A 102 -2.56 7.06 3.18
C ARG A 102 -3.81 7.41 2.38
N ASP A 103 -4.28 8.65 2.50
CA ASP A 103 -5.51 9.08 1.84
C ASP A 103 -5.34 9.14 0.31
N LYS A 104 -4.20 9.64 -0.18
CA LYS A 104 -3.85 9.63 -1.60
C LYS A 104 -3.72 8.21 -2.15
N LEU A 105 -3.05 7.31 -1.44
CA LEU A 105 -2.90 5.91 -1.85
C LEU A 105 -4.27 5.21 -1.88
N ASN A 106 -5.12 5.44 -0.88
CA ASN A 106 -6.47 4.89 -0.83
C ASN A 106 -7.34 5.32 -2.01
N ARG A 107 -7.19 6.56 -2.50
CA ARG A 107 -7.89 7.03 -3.71
C ARG A 107 -7.36 6.36 -4.99
N ARG A 108 -6.07 6.01 -5.03
CA ARG A 108 -5.42 5.43 -6.22
C ARG A 108 -5.48 3.90 -6.28
N LYS A 109 -5.60 3.22 -5.14
CA LYS A 109 -5.41 1.75 -5.04
C LYS A 109 -6.30 0.95 -5.97
N GLN A 110 -7.56 1.36 -6.14
CA GLN A 110 -8.51 0.66 -7.01
C GLN A 110 -8.06 0.70 -8.46
N GLY A 111 -7.72 1.88 -8.99
CA GLY A 111 -7.25 2.01 -10.36
C GLY A 111 -5.91 1.29 -10.62
N ILE A 112 -5.03 1.20 -9.62
CA ILE A 112 -3.79 0.41 -9.70
C ILE A 112 -4.14 -1.09 -9.79
N GLY A 113 -5.02 -1.57 -8.91
CA GLY A 113 -5.51 -2.95 -8.90
C GLY A 113 -6.15 -3.35 -10.22
N GLU A 114 -7.10 -2.56 -10.73
CA GLU A 114 -7.80 -2.84 -11.98
C GLU A 114 -6.84 -2.92 -13.18
N ARG A 115 -5.88 -2.00 -13.29
CA ARG A 115 -4.86 -2.03 -14.37
C ARG A 115 -3.97 -3.27 -14.26
N LEU A 116 -3.62 -3.67 -13.05
CA LEU A 116 -2.78 -4.84 -12.83
C LEU A 116 -3.55 -6.14 -13.09
N LEU A 117 -4.79 -6.24 -12.62
CA LEU A 117 -5.64 -7.41 -12.75
C LEU A 117 -5.85 -7.82 -14.21
N ARG A 118 -6.01 -6.85 -15.12
CA ARG A 118 -6.11 -7.08 -16.56
C ARG A 118 -4.95 -7.91 -17.13
N ARG A 119 -3.75 -7.84 -16.54
CA ARG A 119 -2.58 -8.62 -16.95
C ARG A 119 -2.63 -10.08 -16.48
N TYR A 120 -3.45 -10.38 -15.48
CA TYR A 120 -3.62 -11.71 -14.90
C TYR A 120 -4.88 -12.41 -15.37
N THR A 121 -5.90 -11.67 -15.81
CA THR A 121 -7.15 -12.26 -16.34
C THR A 121 -6.90 -13.24 -17.49
N GLY A 122 -5.94 -12.98 -18.38
CA GLY A 122 -5.60 -13.92 -19.47
C GLY A 122 -4.78 -15.16 -19.05
N ARG A 123 -4.37 -15.25 -17.77
CA ARG A 123 -3.66 -16.41 -17.20
C ARG A 123 -4.58 -17.29 -16.33
N MET A 124 -5.75 -16.75 -15.97
CA MET A 124 -6.90 -17.49 -15.43
C MET A 124 -7.73 -18.05 -16.58
#